data_AF-A0A7Z2T7C8-F1
#
_entry.id   AF-A0A7Z2T7C8-F1
#
_cell.length_a   1.000
_cell.length_b   1.000
_cell.length_c   1.000
_cell.angle_alpha   90.00
_cell.angle_beta   90.00
_cell.angle_gamma   90.00
#
_symmetry.space_group_name_H-M   'P 1'
#
loop_
_entity.id
_entity.type
_entity.pdbx_description
1 polymer ?
#
loop_
_entity_poly.entity_id
_entity_poly.type
_entity_poly.pdbx_seq_one_letter_code
_entity_poly.pdbx_strand_id
1 'polypeptide(L)'
;MFVLNSPKVSDLTWLMQDIIRSVREDQIAILPKERVSITAQIDSLIEQTEGAEQYLHSDLNNALKLLERISIVVNLHRYAHLAIQINRARALINSLIANQDTKPSACTNLLAAYLSTHGIITNQAELYCGNKASITSAYQTGTLTLSEAIDAFEAIVACSNKLQISQLSRAC
;
A
#
# COMPACT_ATOMS: atom_id res chain seq x y z
N MET A 1 13.47 14.36 16.59
CA MET A 1 12.30 13.54 16.24
C MET A 1 11.70 14.14 14.99
N PHE A 2 12.02 13.60 13.81
CA PHE A 2 11.50 14.12 12.54
C PHE A 2 10.12 13.52 12.31
N VAL A 3 9.08 14.33 12.42
CA VAL A 3 7.74 13.97 11.95
C VAL A 3 7.82 14.00 10.42
N LEU A 4 8.09 12.84 9.81
CA LEU A 4 7.86 12.67 8.38
C LEU A 4 6.35 12.80 8.18
N ASN A 5 5.91 13.95 7.70
CA ASN A 5 4.52 14.15 7.32
C ASN A 5 4.11 13.01 6.39
N SER A 6 3.16 12.18 6.82
CA SER A 6 2.61 11.12 6.01
C SER A 6 2.06 11.73 4.72
N PRO A 7 2.41 11.21 3.53
CA PRO A 7 1.91 11.73 2.26
C PRO A 7 0.38 11.73 2.30
N LYS A 8 -0.23 12.89 2.00
CA LYS A 8 -1.69 13.02 2.01
C LYS A 8 -2.25 12.64 0.65
N VAL A 9 -3.46 12.10 0.65
CA VAL A 9 -4.24 11.78 -0.56
C VAL A 9 -4.32 13.00 -1.48
N SER A 10 -4.56 14.18 -0.92
CA SER A 10 -4.59 15.47 -1.62
C SER A 10 -3.33 15.79 -2.42
N ASP A 11 -2.17 15.33 -1.96
CA ASP A 11 -0.89 15.62 -2.61
C ASP A 11 -0.76 14.83 -3.92
N LEU A 12 -1.28 13.59 -3.95
CA LEU A 12 -1.32 12.77 -5.16
C LEU A 12 -2.34 13.33 -6.16
N THR A 13 -3.54 13.70 -5.70
CA THR A 13 -4.58 14.26 -6.58
C THR A 13 -4.09 15.53 -7.27
N TRP A 14 -3.43 16.42 -6.52
CA TRP A 14 -2.83 17.63 -7.07
C TRP A 14 -1.72 17.33 -8.09
N LEU A 15 -0.83 16.37 -7.79
CA LEU A 15 0.23 15.95 -8.72
C LEU A 15 -0.34 15.36 -10.02
N MET A 16 -1.38 14.53 -9.93
CA MET A 16 -2.04 13.96 -11.11
C MET A 16 -2.75 15.03 -11.95
N GLN A 17 -3.35 16.05 -11.31
CA GLN A 17 -3.91 17.22 -11.98
C GLN A 17 -2.85 18.08 -12.68
N ASP A 18 -1.66 18.20 -12.09
CA ASP A 18 -0.56 18.97 -12.71
C ASP A 18 0.06 18.21 -13.90
N ILE A 19 0.15 16.88 -13.79
CA ILE A 19 0.59 16.00 -14.88
C ILE A 19 -0.42 16.04 -16.04
N ILE A 20 -1.72 15.92 -15.79
CA ILE A 20 -2.73 15.96 -16.87
C ILE A 20 -2.76 17.33 -17.53
N ARG A 21 -2.59 18.42 -16.77
CA ARG A 21 -2.46 19.77 -17.32
C ARG A 21 -1.30 19.85 -18.31
N SER A 22 -0.14 19.34 -17.91
CA SER A 22 1.05 19.30 -18.76
C SER A 22 0.80 18.44 -20.01
N VAL A 23 0.19 17.26 -19.88
CA VAL A 23 -0.13 16.35 -21.01
C VAL A 23 -1.14 16.97 -21.99
N ARG A 24 -2.03 17.84 -21.51
CA ARG A 24 -3.00 18.58 -22.34
C ARG A 24 -2.35 19.73 -23.11
N GLU A 25 -1.17 20.21 -22.72
CA GLU A 25 -0.49 21.28 -23.44
C GLU A 25 -0.08 20.81 -24.83
N ASP A 26 -0.41 21.59 -25.86
CA ASP A 26 -0.06 21.29 -27.26
C ASP A 26 1.44 21.26 -27.54
N GLN A 27 2.23 21.77 -26.59
CA GLN A 27 3.69 21.76 -26.64
C GLN A 27 4.27 20.37 -26.43
N ILE A 28 3.52 19.44 -25.81
CA ILE A 28 3.95 18.06 -25.59
C ILE A 28 3.59 17.20 -26.80
N ALA A 29 4.62 16.70 -27.48
CA ALA A 29 4.48 15.82 -28.63
C ALA A 29 3.96 14.44 -28.20
N ILE A 30 2.65 14.24 -28.36
CA ILE A 30 1.91 13.01 -28.05
C ILE A 30 0.96 12.75 -29.21
N LEU A 31 0.80 11.49 -29.60
CA LEU A 31 -0.22 11.12 -30.59
C LEU A 31 -1.62 11.51 -30.09
N PRO A 32 -2.47 12.15 -30.92
CA PRO A 32 -3.78 12.64 -30.47
C PRO A 32 -4.67 11.57 -29.83
N LYS A 33 -4.65 10.34 -30.38
CA LYS A 33 -5.38 9.19 -29.81
C LYS A 33 -4.90 8.82 -28.41
N GLU A 34 -3.59 8.81 -28.20
CA GLU A 34 -2.99 8.54 -26.89
C GLU A 34 -3.28 9.66 -25.91
N ARG A 35 -3.21 10.92 -26.35
CA ARG A 35 -3.55 12.08 -25.52
C ARG A 35 -4.96 11.96 -24.96
N VAL A 36 -5.96 11.71 -25.82
CA VAL A 36 -7.37 11.53 -25.40
C VAL A 36 -7.53 10.33 -24.45
N SER A 37 -6.88 9.20 -24.74
CA SER A 37 -6.93 8.01 -23.88
C SER A 37 -6.33 8.27 -22.49
N ILE A 38 -5.17 8.93 -22.44
CA ILE A 38 -4.46 9.21 -21.19
C ILE A 38 -5.26 10.23 -20.36
N THR A 39 -5.75 11.29 -20.99
CA THR A 39 -6.56 12.30 -20.27
C THR A 39 -7.82 11.68 -19.68
N ALA A 40 -8.57 10.89 -20.46
CA ALA A 40 -9.79 10.24 -19.96
C ALA A 40 -9.52 9.29 -18.79
N GLN A 41 -8.42 8.53 -18.84
CA GLN A 41 -8.06 7.61 -17.76
C GLN A 41 -7.60 8.34 -16.49
N ILE A 42 -6.88 9.46 -16.62
CA ILE A 42 -6.50 10.27 -15.46
C ILE A 42 -7.72 10.99 -14.87
N ASP A 43 -8.59 11.57 -15.70
CA ASP A 43 -9.82 12.23 -15.26
C ASP A 43 -10.71 11.25 -14.49
N SER A 44 -10.92 10.04 -15.01
CA SER A 44 -11.67 8.98 -14.31
C SER A 44 -11.03 8.59 -12.98
N LEU A 45 -9.69 8.56 -12.88
CA LEU A 45 -8.99 8.25 -11.64
C LEU A 45 -9.12 9.37 -10.60
N ILE A 46 -9.13 10.62 -11.04
CA ILE A 46 -9.36 11.78 -10.18
C ILE A 46 -10.80 11.75 -9.66
N GLU A 47 -11.79 11.57 -10.53
CA GLU A 47 -13.21 11.50 -10.14
C GLU A 47 -13.50 10.36 -9.14
N GLN A 48 -12.90 9.19 -9.35
CA GLN A 48 -13.04 8.05 -8.44
C GLN A 48 -12.42 8.30 -7.06
N THR A 49 -11.51 9.26 -6.96
CA THR A 49 -10.73 9.52 -5.75
C THR A 49 -11.08 10.85 -5.09
N GLU A 50 -11.99 11.60 -5.72
CA GLU A 50 -12.51 12.87 -5.22
C GLU A 50 -13.41 12.61 -4.00
N GLY A 51 -13.01 13.15 -2.85
CA GLY A 51 -13.70 12.94 -1.57
C GLY A 51 -13.37 11.64 -0.84
N ALA A 52 -12.50 10.79 -1.40
CA ALA A 52 -12.01 9.61 -0.69
C ALA A 52 -10.97 10.00 0.37
N GLU A 53 -11.14 9.52 1.61
CA GLU A 53 -10.14 9.72 2.66
C GLU A 53 -8.86 8.90 2.40
N GLN A 54 -8.95 7.84 1.58
CA GLN A 54 -7.87 6.91 1.25
C GLN A 54 -8.05 6.37 -0.18
N TYR A 55 -6.95 6.23 -0.93
CA TYR A 55 -6.95 5.54 -2.24
C TYR A 55 -7.10 4.03 -2.03
N LEU A 56 -7.84 3.32 -2.88
CA LEU A 56 -7.75 1.85 -2.91
C LEU A 56 -6.40 1.43 -3.51
N HIS A 57 -5.88 0.28 -3.07
CA HIS A 57 -4.64 -0.27 -3.63
C HIS A 57 -4.74 -0.53 -5.15
N SER A 58 -5.95 -0.84 -5.64
CA SER A 58 -6.25 -0.93 -7.08
C SER A 58 -6.01 0.38 -7.82
N ASP A 59 -6.40 1.50 -7.23
CA ASP A 59 -6.37 2.83 -7.85
C ASP A 59 -4.94 3.35 -7.91
N LEU A 60 -4.15 3.09 -6.86
CA LEU A 60 -2.72 3.38 -6.81
C LEU A 60 -1.97 2.60 -7.90
N ASN A 61 -2.27 1.32 -8.09
CA ASN A 61 -1.67 0.51 -9.16
C ASN A 61 -2.11 0.98 -10.56
N ASN A 62 -3.36 1.41 -10.73
CA ASN A 62 -3.83 1.98 -11.98
C ASN A 62 -3.12 3.31 -12.29
N ALA A 63 -2.90 4.16 -11.28
CA ALA A 63 -2.14 5.39 -11.43
C ALA A 63 -0.67 5.12 -11.82
N LEU A 64 -0.02 4.11 -11.25
CA LEU A 64 1.34 3.71 -11.65
C LEU A 64 1.40 3.28 -13.12
N LYS A 65 0.46 2.44 -13.57
CA LYS A 65 0.39 2.01 -14.98
C LYS A 65 0.20 3.20 -15.93
N LEU A 66 -0.58 4.19 -15.54
CA LEU A 66 -0.74 5.42 -16.32
C LEU A 66 0.55 6.22 -16.41
N LEU A 67 1.26 6.39 -15.30
CA LEU A 67 2.55 7.09 -15.27
C LEU A 67 3.61 6.38 -16.12
N GLU A 68 3.63 5.04 -16.12
CA GLU A 68 4.43 4.23 -17.04
C GLU A 68 4.06 4.46 -18.49
N ARG A 69 2.76 4.42 -18.83
CA ARG A 69 2.29 4.68 -20.19
C ARG A 69 2.70 6.07 -20.68
N ILE A 70 2.55 7.10 -19.84
CA ILE A 70 3.00 8.47 -20.18
C ILE A 70 4.51 8.50 -20.41
N SER A 71 5.28 7.76 -19.60
CA SER A 71 6.75 7.72 -19.75
C SER A 71 7.22 7.07 -21.05
N ILE A 72 6.39 6.20 -21.65
CA ILE A 72 6.68 5.54 -22.92
C ILE A 72 6.26 6.42 -24.09
N VAL A 73 5.07 7.03 -24.00
CA VAL A 73 4.48 7.78 -25.12
C VAL A 73 5.05 9.19 -25.24
N VAL A 74 5.54 9.77 -24.12
CA VAL A 74 6.13 11.11 -24.09
C VAL A 74 7.65 11.02 -24.08
N ASN A 75 8.31 11.82 -24.90
CA ASN A 75 9.76 12.00 -24.82
C ASN A 75 10.14 12.79 -23.56
N LEU A 76 10.30 12.08 -22.44
CA LEU A 76 10.63 12.67 -21.15
C LEU A 76 12.00 13.37 -21.12
N HIS A 77 12.91 13.06 -22.04
CA HIS A 77 14.18 13.77 -22.15
C HIS A 77 13.97 15.22 -22.64
N ARG A 78 12.99 15.43 -23.52
CA ARG A 78 12.64 16.77 -24.02
C ARG A 78 11.83 17.56 -22.99
N TYR A 79 11.01 16.88 -22.19
CA TYR A 79 10.10 17.50 -21.21
C TYR A 79 10.55 17.15 -19.78
N ALA A 80 11.69 17.70 -19.37
CA ALA A 80 12.31 17.39 -18.07
C ALA A 80 11.39 17.71 -16.88
N HIS A 81 10.58 18.77 -16.95
CA HIS A 81 9.62 19.10 -15.89
C HIS A 81 8.57 18.00 -15.69
N LEU A 82 8.01 17.48 -16.79
CA LEU A 82 7.06 16.36 -16.75
C LEU A 82 7.72 15.10 -16.19
N ALA A 83 8.97 14.84 -16.57
CA ALA A 83 9.73 13.70 -16.04
C ALA A 83 9.89 13.78 -14.51
N ILE A 84 10.19 14.97 -13.98
CA ILE A 84 10.30 15.22 -12.54
C ILE A 84 8.96 14.97 -11.84
N GLN A 85 7.86 15.49 -12.40
CA GLN A 85 6.52 15.30 -11.83
C GLN A 85 6.11 13.81 -11.80
N ILE A 86 6.36 13.07 -12.89
CA ILE A 86 6.07 11.63 -12.97
C ILE A 86 6.87 10.86 -11.91
N ASN A 87 8.17 11.15 -11.77
CA ASN A 87 9.01 10.48 -10.78
C ASN A 87 8.57 10.81 -9.35
N ARG A 88 8.16 12.05 -9.09
CA ARG A 88 7.61 12.46 -7.80
C ARG A 88 6.30 11.73 -7.49
N ALA A 89 5.40 11.62 -8.47
CA ALA A 89 4.14 10.89 -8.32
C ALA A 89 4.38 9.40 -8.05
N ARG A 90 5.31 8.75 -8.76
CA ARG A 90 5.70 7.35 -8.49
C ARG A 90 6.22 7.15 -7.07
N ALA A 91 7.13 8.00 -6.61
CA ALA A 91 7.67 7.93 -5.26
C ALA A 91 6.56 8.07 -4.20
N LEU A 92 5.64 9.00 -4.43
CA LEU A 92 4.49 9.24 -3.56
C LEU A 92 3.54 8.02 -3.54
N ILE A 93 3.19 7.46 -4.70
CA ILE A 93 2.35 6.26 -4.77
C ILE A 93 3.00 5.07 -4.05
N ASN A 94 4.28 4.81 -4.30
CA ASN A 94 5.00 3.73 -3.62
C ASN A 94 5.01 3.93 -2.10
N SER A 95 5.15 5.17 -1.64
CA SER A 95 5.06 5.48 -0.21
C SER A 95 3.64 5.32 0.35
N LEU A 96 2.59 5.62 -0.42
CA LEU A 96 1.20 5.39 0.01
C LEU A 96 0.90 3.90 0.11
N ILE A 97 1.37 3.10 -0.84
CA ILE A 97 1.24 1.63 -0.81
C ILE A 97 1.92 1.07 0.44
N ALA A 98 3.20 1.42 0.67
CA ALA A 98 3.93 0.94 1.84
C ALA A 98 3.32 1.38 3.18
N ASN A 99 2.68 2.56 3.20
CA ASN A 99 1.99 3.07 4.40
C ASN A 99 0.58 2.49 4.60
N GLN A 100 -0.07 1.96 3.56
CA GLN A 100 -1.33 1.22 3.70
C GLN A 100 -1.10 -0.15 4.35
N ASP A 101 0.00 -0.82 3.99
CA ASP A 101 0.35 -2.12 4.57
C ASP A 101 0.73 -2.04 6.06
N THR A 102 0.98 -0.84 6.58
CA THR A 102 1.42 -0.61 7.97
C THR A 102 0.35 -0.02 8.89
N LYS A 103 -0.81 0.42 8.36
CA LYS A 103 -1.92 0.85 9.23
C LYS A 103 -2.73 -0.38 9.66
N PRO A 104 -2.92 -0.63 10.97
CA PRO A 104 -3.78 -1.72 11.40
C PRO A 104 -5.20 -1.46 10.91
N SER A 105 -5.67 -2.31 10.00
CA SER A 105 -7.06 -2.34 9.57
C SER A 105 -7.97 -2.64 10.77
N ALA A 106 -9.24 -2.21 10.70
CA ALA A 106 -10.23 -2.51 11.75
C ALA A 106 -10.30 -4.02 12.06
N CYS A 107 -10.10 -4.88 11.06
CA CYS A 107 -9.99 -6.32 11.21
C CYS A 107 -8.80 -6.73 12.09
N THR A 108 -7.61 -6.16 11.87
CA THR A 108 -6.46 -6.45 12.74
C THR A 108 -6.61 -5.95 14.17
N ASN A 109 -7.38 -4.89 14.40
CA ASN A 109 -7.69 -4.47 15.78
C ASN A 109 -8.58 -5.50 16.49
N LEU A 110 -9.52 -6.12 15.78
CA LEU A 110 -10.36 -7.20 16.32
C LEU A 110 -9.51 -8.44 16.63
N LEU A 111 -8.66 -8.86 15.70
CA LEU A 111 -7.73 -9.97 15.91
C LEU A 111 -6.77 -9.69 17.08
N ALA A 112 -6.20 -8.47 17.15
CA ALA A 112 -5.34 -8.05 18.26
C ALA A 112 -6.06 -8.13 19.60
N ALA A 113 -7.29 -7.61 19.66
CA ALA A 113 -8.11 -7.62 20.87
C ALA A 113 -8.36 -9.06 21.33
N TYR A 114 -8.81 -9.93 20.42
CA TYR A 114 -9.05 -11.34 20.73
C TYR A 114 -7.79 -12.04 21.27
N LEU A 115 -6.68 -11.97 20.53
CA LEU A 115 -5.44 -12.63 20.92
C LEU A 115 -4.88 -12.08 22.24
N SER A 116 -5.06 -10.79 22.52
CA SER A 116 -4.67 -10.18 23.80
C SER A 116 -5.54 -10.65 24.97
N THR A 117 -6.86 -10.77 24.77
CA THR A 117 -7.78 -11.27 25.81
C THR A 117 -7.51 -12.73 26.17
N HIS A 118 -7.02 -13.52 25.22
CA HIS A 118 -6.67 -14.92 25.42
C HIS A 118 -5.19 -15.13 25.80
N GLY A 119 -4.43 -14.05 26.02
CA GLY A 119 -3.03 -14.12 26.45
C GLY A 119 -2.06 -14.69 25.42
N ILE A 120 -2.44 -14.72 24.14
CA ILE A 120 -1.63 -15.25 23.03
C ILE A 120 -0.57 -14.23 22.60
N ILE A 121 -0.91 -12.94 22.72
CA ILE A 121 0.00 -11.81 22.50
C ILE A 121 -0.09 -10.84 23.68
N THR A 122 1.00 -10.16 24.01
CA THR A 122 1.00 -9.15 25.08
C THR A 122 0.80 -7.74 24.56
N ASN A 123 1.19 -7.48 23.31
CA ASN A 123 0.97 -6.20 22.66
C ASN A 123 0.62 -6.39 21.18
N GLN A 124 0.04 -5.35 20.58
CA GLN A 124 -0.34 -5.39 19.16
C GLN A 124 0.88 -5.43 18.21
N ALA A 125 2.04 -4.94 18.66
CA ALA A 125 3.26 -4.96 17.85
C ALA A 125 3.73 -6.40 17.55
N GLU A 126 3.44 -7.36 18.43
CA GLU A 126 3.77 -8.78 18.22
C GLU A 126 3.09 -9.40 16.99
N LEU A 127 1.96 -8.85 16.53
CA LEU A 127 1.30 -9.30 15.31
C LEU A 127 2.22 -9.18 14.08
N TYR A 128 3.12 -8.21 14.09
CA TYR A 128 3.99 -7.89 12.96
C TYR A 128 5.41 -8.48 13.12
N CYS A 129 5.60 -9.40 14.08
CA CYS A 129 6.91 -9.97 14.40
C CYS A 129 7.03 -11.44 13.97
N GLY A 130 8.12 -11.78 13.27
CA GLY A 130 8.46 -13.17 12.93
C GLY A 130 7.35 -13.89 12.15
N ASN A 131 7.09 -15.15 12.50
CA ASN A 131 6.08 -15.98 11.83
C ASN A 131 4.63 -15.46 12.02
N LYS A 132 4.38 -14.61 13.03
CA LYS A 132 3.07 -13.98 13.27
C LYS A 132 2.75 -12.91 12.22
N ALA A 133 3.77 -12.28 11.63
CA ALA A 133 3.61 -11.25 10.60
C ALA A 133 2.94 -11.80 9.33
N SER A 134 3.35 -12.99 8.90
CA SER A 134 2.79 -13.64 7.71
C SER A 134 1.30 -14.00 7.89
N ILE A 135 0.90 -14.47 9.06
CA ILE A 135 -0.52 -14.76 9.37
C ILE A 135 -1.33 -13.45 9.41
N THR A 136 -0.77 -12.42 10.03
CA THR A 136 -1.43 -11.11 10.14
C THR A 136 -1.64 -10.50 8.76
N SER A 137 -0.66 -10.58 7.87
CA SER A 137 -0.76 -10.14 6.47
C SER A 137 -1.80 -10.97 5.69
N ALA A 138 -1.82 -12.30 5.85
CA ALA A 138 -2.79 -13.17 5.22
C ALA A 138 -4.23 -12.87 5.68
N TYR A 139 -4.42 -12.58 6.97
CA TYR A 139 -5.70 -12.14 7.52
C TYR A 139 -6.11 -10.74 7.02
N GLN A 140 -5.18 -9.78 6.98
CA GLN A 140 -5.43 -8.43 6.45
C GLN A 140 -5.86 -8.44 4.98
N THR A 141 -5.28 -9.32 4.18
CA THR A 141 -5.59 -9.49 2.76
C THR A 141 -6.86 -10.31 2.50
N GLY A 142 -7.51 -10.81 3.55
CA GLY A 142 -8.74 -11.63 3.46
C GLY A 142 -8.51 -13.06 2.96
N THR A 143 -7.25 -13.49 2.87
CA THR A 143 -6.90 -14.87 2.50
C THR A 143 -7.15 -15.86 3.65
N LEU A 144 -7.18 -15.37 4.89
CA LEU A 144 -7.61 -16.12 6.07
C LEU A 144 -8.84 -15.47 6.69
N THR A 145 -9.76 -16.31 7.18
CA THR A 145 -10.84 -15.91 8.07
C THR A 145 -10.32 -15.66 9.49
N LEU A 146 -11.14 -15.03 10.34
CA LEU A 146 -10.77 -14.76 11.73
C LEU A 146 -10.45 -16.04 12.50
N SER A 147 -11.25 -17.09 12.33
CA SER A 147 -11.02 -18.39 12.97
C SER A 147 -9.71 -19.04 12.53
N GLU A 148 -9.42 -19.03 11.22
CA GLU A 148 -8.17 -19.60 10.70
C GLU A 148 -6.94 -18.83 11.15
N ALA A 149 -7.05 -17.50 11.25
CA ALA A 149 -5.99 -16.68 11.81
C ALA A 149 -5.75 -17.03 13.29
N ILE A 150 -6.80 -17.15 14.11
CA ILE A 150 -6.70 -17.53 15.52
C ILE A 150 -6.02 -18.90 15.66
N ASP A 151 -6.50 -19.92 14.94
CA ASP A 151 -5.94 -21.28 14.98
C ASP A 151 -4.46 -21.29 14.61
N ALA A 152 -4.06 -20.50 13.60
CA ALA A 152 -2.68 -20.37 13.18
C ALA A 152 -1.81 -19.71 14.27
N PHE A 153 -2.33 -18.70 14.97
CA PHE A 153 -1.64 -18.06 16.09
C PHE A 153 -1.48 -19.01 17.29
N GLU A 154 -2.53 -19.78 17.63
CA GLU A 154 -2.46 -20.80 18.67
C GLU A 154 -1.46 -21.90 18.32
N ALA A 155 -1.44 -22.34 17.06
CA ALA A 155 -0.48 -23.32 16.57
C ALA A 155 0.98 -22.83 16.70
N ILE A 156 1.24 -21.55 16.41
CA ILE A 156 2.57 -20.95 16.63
C ILE A 156 2.99 -21.04 18.09
N VAL A 157 2.10 -20.64 19.02
CA VAL A 157 2.40 -20.67 20.46
C VAL A 157 2.59 -22.10 20.97
N ALA A 158 1.74 -23.03 20.52
CA ALA A 158 1.88 -24.44 20.86
C ALA A 158 3.22 -25.02 20.34
N CYS A 159 3.64 -24.63 19.14
CA CYS A 159 4.90 -25.04 18.55
C CYS A 159 6.10 -24.45 19.30
N SER A 160 6.07 -23.15 19.65
CA SER A 160 7.15 -22.53 20.43
C SER A 160 7.32 -23.18 21.79
N ASN A 161 6.22 -23.50 22.47
CA ASN A 161 6.25 -24.17 23.77
C ASN A 161 6.83 -25.58 23.66
N LYS A 162 6.44 -26.36 22.64
CA LYS A 162 6.99 -27.70 22.38
C LYS A 162 8.49 -27.66 22.07
N LEU A 163 8.94 -26.69 21.28
CA LEU A 163 10.36 -26.49 20.96
C LEU A 163 11.16 -26.15 22.21
N GLN A 164 10.69 -25.22 23.06
CA GLN A 164 11.36 -24.87 24.31
C GLN A 164 11.48 -26.07 25.27
N ILE A 165 10.40 -26.84 25.44
CA ILE A 165 10.41 -28.05 26.27
C ILE A 165 11.44 -29.07 25.73
N SER A 166 11.47 -29.28 24.41
CA SER A 166 12.41 -30.23 23.80
C SER A 166 13.88 -29.81 23.91
N GLN A 167 14.16 -28.51 24.00
CA GLN A 167 15.51 -27.98 24.20
C GLN A 167 15.95 -28.13 25.66
N LEU A 168 15.05 -27.86 26.61
CA LEU A 168 15.30 -28.06 28.03
C LEU A 168 15.50 -29.55 28.37
N SER A 169 14.73 -30.46 27.76
CA SER A 169 14.89 -31.90 27.97
C SER A 169 16.17 -32.49 27.37
N ARG A 170 16.84 -31.78 26.47
CA ARG A 170 18.14 -32.18 25.88
C ARG A 170 19.34 -31.57 26.60
N ALA A 171 19.12 -30.58 27.47
CA ALA A 171 20.16 -29.89 28.22
C ALA A 171 20.35 -30.47 29.65
N CYS A 172 19.50 -31.41 30.06
CA CYS A 172 19.68 -32.27 31.24
C CYS A 172 20.20 -33.64 30.81
#